data_AF-A0A927SLC2-F1
#
_entry.id   AF-A0A927SLC2-F1
#
_cell.length_a   1.000
_cell.length_b   1.000
_cell.length_c   1.000
_cell.angle_alpha   90.00
_cell.angle_beta   90.00
_cell.angle_gamma   90.00
#
_symmetry.space_group_name_H-M   'P 1'
#
loop_
_entity.id
_entity.type
_entity.pdbx_description
1 polymer ?
#
loop_
_entity_poly.entity_id
_entity_poly.type
_entity_poly.pdbx_seq_one_letter_code
_entity_poly.pdbx_strand_id
1 'polypeptide(L)'
;MMDFRHITPCGECCVGCKKKADGMCHGCRESDGHCEEWAGSGVCPTYACCKEHGVPFCGVCPEFPCDHLPMLKWRPDCVRELTELAKNYHLPR
;
A
#
# COMPACT_ATOMS: atom_id res chain seq x y z
N MET A 1 3.44 -19.49 -0.58
CA MET A 1 2.11 -18.87 -0.80
C MET A 1 2.11 -17.52 -0.10
N MET A 2 1.83 -16.42 -0.82
CA MET A 2 1.79 -15.08 -0.23
C MET A 2 0.41 -14.84 0.41
N ASP A 3 0.40 -14.33 1.65
CA ASP A 3 -0.84 -14.01 2.36
C ASP A 3 -1.22 -12.55 2.12
N PHE A 4 -2.16 -12.34 1.19
CA PHE A 4 -2.63 -11.00 0.81
C PHE A 4 -3.41 -10.28 1.93
N ARG A 5 -3.74 -10.94 3.05
CA ARG A 5 -4.39 -10.28 4.20
C ARG A 5 -3.42 -9.37 4.95
N HIS A 6 -2.12 -9.53 4.75
CA HIS A 6 -1.09 -8.69 5.36
C HIS A 6 -0.50 -7.66 4.40
N ILE A 7 -0.89 -7.71 3.12
CA ILE A 7 -0.52 -6.69 2.14
C ILE A 7 -1.33 -5.43 2.44
N THR A 8 -0.61 -4.32 2.51
CA THR A 8 -1.16 -3.01 2.82
C THR A 8 -1.38 -2.19 1.56
N PRO A 9 -2.13 -1.08 1.64
CA PRO A 9 -2.42 -0.25 0.47
C PRO A 9 -1.20 0.23 -0.34
N CYS A 10 -0.03 0.38 0.27
CA CYS A 10 1.20 0.69 -0.45
C CYS A 10 1.89 -0.52 -1.12
N GLY A 11 1.27 -1.70 -1.09
CA GLY A 11 1.79 -2.96 -1.63
C GLY A 11 2.78 -3.68 -0.72
N GLU A 12 3.06 -3.15 0.47
CA GLU A 12 4.04 -3.72 1.39
C GLU A 12 3.38 -4.64 2.42
N CYS A 13 4.09 -5.66 2.89
CA CYS A 13 3.57 -6.56 3.93
C CYS A 13 3.82 -5.96 5.32
N CYS A 14 2.76 -5.63 6.06
CA CYS A 14 2.88 -5.01 7.39
C CYS A 14 3.59 -5.90 8.42
N VAL A 15 3.64 -7.21 8.20
CA VAL A 15 4.34 -8.17 9.07
C VAL A 15 5.87 -8.00 9.01
N GLY A 16 6.41 -7.39 7.94
CA GLY A 16 7.84 -7.13 7.77
C GLY A 16 8.19 -5.65 7.61
N CYS A 17 7.25 -4.73 7.84
CA CYS A 17 7.49 -3.32 7.62
C CYS A 17 8.40 -2.75 8.73
N LYS A 18 9.58 -2.26 8.34
CA LYS A 18 10.56 -1.68 9.27
C LYS A 18 9.97 -0.51 10.04
N LYS A 19 9.10 0.30 9.43
CA LYS A 19 8.42 1.42 10.11
C LYS A 19 7.42 0.96 11.18
N LYS A 20 6.77 -0.19 11.00
CA LYS A 20 5.91 -0.79 12.02
C LYS A 20 6.75 -1.38 13.15
N ALA A 21 7.84 -2.05 12.80
CA ALA A 21 8.79 -2.60 13.79
C ALA A 21 9.45 -1.50 14.64
N ASP A 22 9.70 -0.33 14.06
CA ASP A 22 10.30 0.84 14.74
C ASP A 22 9.26 1.71 15.46
N GLY A 23 7.97 1.33 15.46
CA GLY A 23 6.89 2.07 16.13
C GLY A 23 6.43 3.35 15.41
N MET A 24 7.09 3.75 14.32
CA MET A 24 6.75 4.96 13.55
C MET A 24 5.41 4.86 12.79
N CYS A 25 4.87 3.65 12.64
CA CYS A 25 3.59 3.39 11.98
C CYS A 25 2.84 2.29 12.72
N HIS A 26 1.65 2.59 13.24
CA HIS A 26 0.79 1.62 13.92
C HIS A 26 0.13 0.59 12.96
N GLY A 27 0.40 0.72 11.66
CA GLY A 27 -0.23 -0.07 10.61
C GLY A 27 -1.45 0.66 10.04
N CYS A 28 -1.41 0.95 8.74
CA CYS A 28 -2.50 1.63 8.05
C CYS A 28 -3.82 0.84 8.07
N ARG A 29 -3.78 -0.49 8.22
CA ARG A 29 -4.99 -1.32 8.35
C ARG A 29 -5.62 -1.26 9.74
N GLU A 30 -4.80 -1.16 10.78
CA GLU A 30 -5.25 -1.07 12.17
C GLU A 30 -5.71 0.35 12.52
N SER A 31 -5.15 1.35 11.84
CA SER A 31 -5.37 2.76 12.11
C SER A 31 -6.25 3.45 11.04
N ASP A 32 -6.92 2.71 10.16
CA ASP A 32 -7.70 3.24 9.01
C ASP A 32 -6.95 4.29 8.16
N GLY A 33 -5.63 4.10 7.98
CA GLY A 33 -4.76 5.00 7.24
C GLY A 33 -4.22 6.17 8.06
N HIS A 34 -4.60 6.32 9.33
CA HIS A 34 -4.06 7.33 10.23
C HIS A 34 -2.73 6.86 10.84
N CYS A 35 -1.63 7.40 10.34
CA CYS A 35 -0.30 7.16 10.89
C CYS A 35 0.37 8.49 11.24
N GLU A 36 1.21 8.51 12.27
CA GLU A 36 1.84 9.74 12.78
C GLU A 36 2.62 10.50 11.69
N GLU A 37 3.27 9.78 10.78
CA GLU A 37 3.96 10.35 9.62
C GLU A 37 3.04 11.16 8.70
N TRP A 38 1.74 10.82 8.67
CA TRP A 38 0.71 11.53 7.90
C TRP A 38 -0.25 12.32 8.79
N ALA A 39 0.07 12.53 10.08
CA ALA A 39 -0.78 13.32 10.98
C ALA A 39 -1.03 14.74 10.45
N GLY A 40 -0.04 15.33 9.75
CA GLY A 40 -0.19 16.63 9.08
C GLY A 40 -1.12 16.60 7.85
N SER A 41 -1.30 15.44 7.21
CA SER A 41 -2.22 15.24 6.08
C SER A 41 -3.54 14.60 6.51
N GLY A 42 -3.71 14.27 7.79
CA GLY A 42 -4.85 13.54 8.34
C GLY A 42 -4.81 12.04 8.07
N VAL A 43 -4.59 11.61 6.82
CA VAL A 43 -4.60 10.20 6.39
C VAL A 43 -3.48 9.93 5.37
N CYS A 44 -2.97 8.70 5.36
CA CYS A 44 -2.05 8.24 4.33
C CYS A 44 -2.71 8.37 2.93
N PRO A 45 -2.10 9.08 1.98
CA PRO A 45 -2.73 9.35 0.70
C PRO A 45 -2.86 8.09 -0.17
N THR A 46 -1.94 7.12 -0.05
CA THR A 46 -2.07 5.81 -0.71
C THR A 46 -3.23 4.99 -0.12
N TYR A 47 -3.47 5.09 1.20
CA TYR A 47 -4.62 4.46 1.84
C TYR A 47 -5.93 5.06 1.32
N ALA A 48 -6.03 6.39 1.32
CA ALA A 48 -7.19 7.11 0.81
C ALA A 48 -7.47 6.76 -0.66
N CYS A 49 -6.44 6.74 -1.51
CA CYS A 49 -6.55 6.33 -2.90
C CYS A 49 -7.07 4.88 -3.02
N CYS A 50 -6.48 3.91 -2.32
CA CYS A 50 -6.96 2.52 -2.41
C CYS A 50 -8.41 2.37 -1.93
N LYS A 51 -8.82 3.13 -0.90
CA LYS A 51 -10.19 3.17 -0.38
C LYS A 51 -11.17 3.79 -1.39
N GLU A 52 -10.77 4.87 -2.05
CA GLU A 52 -11.57 5.55 -3.10
C GLU A 52 -11.77 4.66 -4.34
N HIS A 53 -10.72 3.99 -4.80
CA HIS A 53 -10.79 3.07 -5.94
C HIS A 53 -11.31 1.66 -5.57
N GLY A 54 -11.61 1.39 -4.29
CA GLY A 54 -12.15 0.11 -3.82
C GLY A 54 -11.20 -1.09 -4.00
N VAL A 55 -9.89 -0.85 -3.98
CA VAL A 55 -8.87 -1.89 -4.19
C VAL A 55 -8.11 -2.21 -2.90
N PRO A 56 -7.62 -3.44 -2.72
CA PRO A 56 -6.90 -3.82 -1.50
C PRO A 56 -5.53 -3.14 -1.39
N PHE A 57 -4.87 -2.89 -2.53
CA PHE A 57 -3.58 -2.21 -2.60
C PHE A 57 -3.31 -1.60 -3.98
N CYS A 58 -2.38 -0.64 -4.01
CA CYS A 58 -1.92 0.04 -5.22
C CYS A 58 -1.30 -0.98 -6.18
N GLY A 59 -1.62 -0.91 -7.48
CA GLY A 59 -1.20 -1.91 -8.46
C GLY A 59 -2.34 -2.79 -8.98
N VAL A 60 -3.44 -2.91 -8.22
CA VAL A 60 -4.62 -3.71 -8.60
C VAL A 60 -5.69 -2.88 -9.30
N CYS A 61 -5.68 -1.55 -9.14
CA CYS A 61 -6.66 -0.70 -9.80
C CYS A 61 -6.43 -0.67 -11.32
N PRO A 62 -7.51 -0.56 -12.13
CA PRO A 62 -7.42 -0.56 -13.58
C PRO A 62 -6.68 0.67 -14.13
N GLU A 63 -6.58 1.74 -13.34
CA GLU A 63 -5.87 2.97 -13.68
C GLU A 63 -4.36 2.86 -13.41
N PHE A 64 -3.88 1.76 -12.84
CA PHE A 64 -2.46 1.58 -12.57
C PHE A 64 -1.68 1.22 -13.85
N PRO A 65 -0.52 1.86 -14.13
CA PRO A 65 0.12 2.95 -13.38
C PRO A 65 -0.55 4.32 -13.58
N CYS A 66 -0.85 5.05 -12.49
CA CYS A 66 -1.56 6.33 -12.52
C CYS A 66 -0.68 7.53 -12.09
N ASP A 67 -1.16 8.76 -12.34
CA ASP A 67 -0.49 10.01 -11.95
C ASP A 67 -0.31 10.20 -10.43
N HIS A 68 -0.99 9.40 -9.59
CA HIS A 68 -0.84 9.43 -8.13
C HIS A 68 0.38 8.63 -7.61
N LEU A 69 1.11 7.94 -8.49
CA LEU A 69 2.35 7.22 -8.18
C LEU A 69 3.44 8.02 -7.43
N PRO A 70 3.62 9.35 -7.62
CA PRO A 70 4.61 10.14 -6.87
C PRO A 70 4.45 10.07 -5.34
N MET A 71 3.28 9.65 -4.83
CA MET A 71 3.07 9.39 -3.40
C MET A 71 3.96 8.26 -2.86
N LEU A 72 4.39 7.35 -3.73
CA LEU A 72 5.30 6.24 -3.43
C LEU A 72 6.76 6.57 -3.77
N LYS A 73 7.16 7.85 -3.73
CA LYS A 73 8.55 8.31 -4.02
C LYS A 73 9.67 7.55 -3.28
N TRP A 74 9.34 6.92 -2.16
CA TRP A 74 10.26 6.11 -1.34
C TRP A 74 10.48 4.69 -1.90
N ARG A 75 9.70 4.28 -2.91
CA ARG A 75 9.82 3.03 -3.68
C ARG A 75 10.21 3.37 -5.13
N PRO A 76 11.51 3.45 -5.45
CA PRO A 76 11.97 3.87 -6.78
C PRO A 76 11.52 2.93 -7.91
N ASP A 77 11.28 1.65 -7.60
CA ASP A 77 10.77 0.63 -8.53
C ASP A 77 9.28 0.28 -8.28
N CYS A 78 8.52 1.18 -7.65
CA CYS A 78 7.12 0.93 -7.26
C CYS A 78 6.26 0.38 -8.40
N VAL A 79 6.38 0.90 -9.62
CA VAL A 79 5.60 0.43 -10.76
C VAL A 79 5.83 -1.05 -11.03
N ARG A 80 7.11 -1.47 -11.11
CA ARG A 80 7.48 -2.86 -11.37
C ARG A 80 7.03 -3.76 -10.22
N GLU A 81 7.36 -3.40 -8.98
CA GLU A 81 7.05 -4.22 -7.80
C GLU A 81 5.54 -4.42 -7.60
N LEU A 82 4.75 -3.35 -7.74
CA LEU A 82 3.30 -3.42 -7.58
C LEU A 82 2.63 -4.15 -8.75
N THR A 83 3.17 -4.04 -9.96
CA THR A 83 2.70 -4.83 -11.11
C THR A 83 2.90 -6.32 -10.86
N GLU A 84 4.08 -6.72 -10.38
CA GLU A 84 4.35 -8.12 -10.05
C GLU A 84 3.48 -8.61 -8.89
N LEU A 85 3.25 -7.76 -7.88
CA LEU A 85 2.36 -8.07 -6.78
C LEU A 85 0.90 -8.26 -7.25
N ALA A 86 0.42 -7.40 -8.14
CA ALA A 86 -0.92 -7.51 -8.72
C ALA A 86 -1.07 -8.78 -9.57
N LYS A 87 -0.07 -9.12 -10.39
CA LYS A 87 -0.04 -10.39 -11.12
C LYS A 87 -0.20 -11.57 -10.16
N ASN A 88 0.59 -11.61 -9.09
CA ASN A 88 0.50 -12.66 -8.08
C ASN A 88 -0.86 -12.71 -7.38
N TYR A 89 -1.52 -11.57 -7.20
CA TYR A 89 -2.86 -11.49 -6.61
C TYR A 89 -3.96 -12.06 -7.52
N HIS A 90 -3.81 -11.89 -8.84
CA HIS A 90 -4.76 -12.40 -9.84
C HIS A 90 -4.48 -13.83 -10.30
N LEU A 91 -3.38 -14.46 -9.87
CA LEU A 91 -3.12 -15.85 -10.19
C LEU A 91 -4.21 -16.75 -9.59
N PRO A 92 -4.77 -17.70 -10.37
CA PRO A 92 -5.73 -18.66 -9.85
C PRO A 92 -5.07 -19.49 -8.73
N ARG A 93 -5.77 -19.63 -7.61
CA ARG A 93 -5.30 -20.37 -6.43
C ARG A 93 -5.59 -21.86 -6.55
#